data_AF-G0USD1-F1
#
_entry.id   AF-G0USD1-F1
#
_cell.length_a   1.000
_cell.length_b   1.000
_cell.length_c   1.000
_cell.angle_alpha   90.00
_cell.angle_beta   90.00
_cell.angle_gamma   90.00
#
_symmetry.space_group_name_H-M   'P 1'
#
loop_
_entity.id
_entity.type
_entity.pdbx_description
1 polymer ?
#
loop_
_entity_poly.entity_id
_entity_poly.type
_entity_poly.pdbx_seq_one_letter_code
_entity_poly.pdbx_strand_id
1 'polypeptide(L)'
;MRSEAGGPVQLSPAVALIEAHSELMTLFFRHISACPPHGPFRHYSALTFTERVRHWIQRNAPDREAELRDVITPTAVLQLMEKYYDTRHLQSWPLLYVPAQVNVRDVDMLIEKHEGLSTG
;
A
#
# COMPACT_ATOMS: atom_id res chain seq x y z
N MET A 1 14.65 -31.77 -13.36
CA MET A 1 14.13 -30.58 -14.06
C MET A 1 12.61 -30.60 -13.97
N ARG A 2 11.99 -29.74 -13.15
CA ARG A 2 10.55 -29.50 -13.20
C ARG A 2 10.35 -28.12 -13.82
N SER A 3 9.52 -28.08 -14.86
CA SER A 3 9.24 -26.93 -15.71
C SER A 3 8.75 -25.72 -14.94
N GLU A 4 9.34 -24.56 -15.23
CA GLU A 4 8.81 -23.26 -14.84
C GLU A 4 7.54 -22.98 -15.65
N ALA A 5 6.38 -23.14 -15.01
CA ALA A 5 5.13 -22.58 -15.50
C ALA A 5 5.01 -21.13 -15.01
N GLY A 6 5.89 -20.26 -15.50
CA GLY A 6 5.86 -18.81 -15.24
C GLY A 6 5.36 -18.07 -16.47
N GLY A 7 4.08 -18.24 -16.83
CA GLY A 7 3.46 -17.35 -17.80
C GLY A 7 3.54 -15.90 -17.31
N PRO A 8 3.57 -14.88 -18.19
CA PRO A 8 3.58 -13.49 -17.76
C PRO A 8 2.38 -13.25 -16.84
N VAL A 9 2.63 -12.79 -15.61
CA VAL A 9 1.59 -12.36 -14.68
C VAL A 9 0.77 -11.30 -15.42
N GLN A 10 -0.48 -11.61 -15.78
CA GLN A 10 -1.37 -10.62 -16.35
C GLN A 10 -1.72 -9.62 -15.26
N LEU A 11 -1.07 -8.48 -15.32
CA LEU A 11 -1.35 -7.35 -14.45
C LEU A 11 -2.74 -6.82 -14.77
N SER A 12 -3.53 -6.53 -13.74
CA SER A 12 -4.85 -5.94 -13.95
C SER A 12 -4.72 -4.58 -14.66
N PRO A 13 -5.73 -4.16 -15.45
CA PRO A 13 -5.78 -2.83 -16.04
C PRO A 13 -5.58 -1.69 -15.02
N ALA A 14 -5.92 -1.96 -13.75
CA ALA A 14 -5.67 -1.05 -12.64
C ALA A 14 -4.19 -0.75 -12.40
N VAL A 15 -3.31 -1.73 -12.55
CA VAL A 15 -1.86 -1.54 -12.41
C VAL A 15 -1.36 -0.57 -13.47
N ALA A 16 -1.78 -0.75 -14.72
CA ALA A 16 -1.41 0.15 -15.82
C ALA A 16 -1.93 1.57 -15.59
N LEU A 17 -3.14 1.71 -15.04
CA LEU A 17 -3.72 3.01 -14.71
C LEU A 17 -2.97 3.72 -13.59
N ILE A 18 -2.54 2.99 -12.54
CA ILE A 18 -1.71 3.56 -11.47
C ILE A 18 -0.34 3.97 -12.04
N GLU A 19 0.27 3.13 -12.87
CA GLU A 19 1.57 3.39 -13.51
C GLU A 19 1.57 4.62 -14.43
N ALA A 20 0.46 4.87 -15.11
CA ALA A 20 0.29 6.05 -15.94
C ALA A 20 0.22 7.36 -15.13
N HIS A 21 0.02 7.29 -13.80
CA HIS A 21 -0.13 8.45 -12.93
C HIS A 21 1.11 8.66 -12.04
N SER A 22 1.95 9.64 -12.39
CA SER A 22 3.22 9.91 -11.70
C SER A 22 3.06 10.20 -10.20
N GLU A 23 2.02 10.91 -9.80
CA GLU A 23 1.72 11.21 -8.39
C GLU A 23 1.33 9.95 -7.60
N LEU A 24 0.51 9.07 -8.20
CA LEU A 24 0.13 7.80 -7.56
C LEU A 24 1.35 6.88 -7.43
N MET A 25 2.22 6.83 -8.44
CA MET A 25 3.49 6.09 -8.36
C MET A 25 4.43 6.67 -7.30
N THR A 26 4.48 8.00 -7.15
CA THR A 26 5.25 8.65 -6.09
C THR A 26 4.72 8.28 -4.70
N LEU A 27 3.40 8.31 -4.51
CA LEU A 27 2.76 7.85 -3.28
C LEU A 27 3.04 6.37 -3.01
N PHE A 28 3.00 5.54 -4.05
CA PHE A 28 3.29 4.11 -3.97
C PHE A 28 4.73 3.85 -3.48
N PHE A 29 5.74 4.47 -4.11
CA PHE A 29 7.13 4.28 -3.70
C PHE A 29 7.39 4.79 -2.28
N ARG A 30 6.80 5.93 -1.91
CA ARG A 30 6.85 6.43 -0.53
C ARG A 30 6.19 5.46 0.45
N HIS A 31 5.06 4.88 0.07
CA HIS A 31 4.32 3.93 0.89
C HIS A 31 5.13 2.66 1.14
N ILE A 32 5.62 1.99 0.10
CA ILE A 32 6.38 0.73 0.26
C ILE A 32 7.72 0.94 0.96
N SER A 33 8.30 2.15 0.92
CA SER A 33 9.51 2.47 1.67
C SER A 33 9.25 2.59 3.18
N ALA A 34 8.07 3.09 3.57
CA ALA A 34 7.68 3.26 4.98
C ALA A 34 6.90 2.07 5.56
N CYS A 35 6.20 1.33 4.71
CA CYS A 35 5.37 0.17 5.03
C CYS A 35 5.70 -0.98 4.04
N PRO A 36 6.91 -1.56 4.13
CA PRO A 36 7.36 -2.57 3.20
C PRO A 36 6.44 -3.79 3.21
N PRO A 37 5.98 -4.27 2.04
CA PRO A 37 5.02 -5.35 1.97
C PRO A 37 5.70 -6.71 2.23
N HIS A 38 6.05 -7.04 3.47
CA HIS A 38 6.77 -8.29 3.79
C HIS A 38 5.92 -9.31 4.55
N GLY A 39 6.12 -10.59 4.23
CA GLY A 39 5.51 -11.73 4.91
C GLY A 39 3.98 -11.58 5.07
N PRO A 40 3.42 -11.73 6.30
CA PRO A 40 1.98 -11.64 6.53
C PRO A 40 1.41 -10.22 6.41
N PHE A 41 2.25 -9.18 6.45
CA PHE A 41 1.79 -7.78 6.41
C PHE A 41 1.57 -7.25 5.00
N ARG A 42 1.87 -8.04 3.97
CA ARG A 42 1.64 -7.68 2.57
C ARG A 42 0.20 -7.22 2.31
N HIS A 43 -0.77 -7.93 2.86
CA HIS A 43 -2.19 -7.59 2.72
C HIS A 43 -2.54 -6.29 3.47
N TYR A 44 -1.98 -6.10 4.67
CA TYR A 44 -2.18 -4.88 5.43
C TYR A 44 -1.60 -3.66 4.71
N SER A 45 -0.37 -3.76 4.20
CA SER A 45 0.25 -2.71 3.40
C SER A 45 -0.60 -2.35 2.18
N ALA A 46 -1.17 -3.34 1.49
CA ALA A 46 -2.06 -3.10 0.34
C ALA A 46 -3.36 -2.39 0.73
N LEU A 47 -4.00 -2.77 1.84
CA LEU A 47 -5.18 -2.09 2.38
C LEU A 47 -4.87 -0.64 2.73
N THR A 48 -3.80 -0.40 3.50
CA THR A 48 -3.41 0.96 3.90
C THR A 48 -3.09 1.84 2.70
N PHE A 49 -2.40 1.32 1.69
CA PHE A 49 -2.15 2.08 0.47
C PHE A 49 -3.44 2.41 -0.28
N THR A 50 -4.35 1.43 -0.39
CA THR A 50 -5.66 1.63 -1.05
C THR A 50 -6.43 2.78 -0.41
N GLU A 51 -6.53 2.82 0.93
CA GLU A 51 -7.22 3.91 1.62
C GLU A 51 -6.49 5.26 1.49
N ARG A 52 -5.15 5.26 1.54
CA ARG A 52 -4.35 6.49 1.31
C ARG A 52 -4.60 7.08 -0.07
N VAL A 53 -4.68 6.22 -1.09
CA VAL A 53 -4.98 6.67 -2.45
C VAL A 53 -6.40 7.20 -2.55
N ARG A 54 -7.40 6.57 -1.91
CA ARG A 54 -8.77 7.11 -1.86
C ARG A 54 -8.84 8.50 -1.26
N HIS A 55 -8.21 8.71 -0.11
CA HIS A 55 -8.13 10.05 0.50
C HIS A 55 -7.38 11.05 -0.37
N TRP A 56 -6.31 10.61 -1.03
CA TRP A 56 -5.56 11.46 -1.94
C TRP A 56 -6.41 11.88 -3.15
N ILE A 57 -7.16 10.95 -3.76
CA ILE A 57 -8.06 11.22 -4.88
C ILE A 57 -9.11 12.26 -4.48
N GLN A 58 -9.78 12.06 -3.34
CA GLN A 58 -10.80 12.99 -2.85
C GLN A 58 -10.28 14.42 -2.68
N ARG A 59 -9.01 14.56 -2.28
CA ARG A 59 -8.38 15.86 -2.03
C ARG A 59 -7.77 16.50 -3.27
N ASN A 60 -7.22 15.72 -4.20
CA ASN A 60 -6.36 16.23 -5.27
C ASN A 60 -6.89 15.94 -6.69
N ALA A 61 -7.81 14.98 -6.84
CA ALA A 61 -8.38 14.58 -8.13
C ALA A 61 -9.87 14.18 -8.01
N PRO A 62 -10.74 15.02 -7.43
CA PRO A 62 -12.15 14.68 -7.20
C PRO A 62 -12.89 14.37 -8.50
N ASP A 63 -12.55 15.03 -9.60
CA ASP A 63 -13.15 14.81 -10.92
C ASP A 63 -12.87 13.41 -11.49
N ARG A 64 -11.85 12.72 -10.97
CA ARG A 64 -11.45 11.36 -11.37
C ARG A 64 -11.83 10.31 -10.35
N GLU A 65 -12.56 10.68 -9.29
CA GLU A 65 -12.88 9.75 -8.20
C GLU A 65 -13.65 8.52 -8.69
N ALA A 66 -14.66 8.70 -9.54
CA ALA A 66 -15.44 7.59 -10.07
C ALA A 66 -14.60 6.62 -10.93
N GLU A 67 -13.65 7.15 -11.71
CA GLU A 67 -12.74 6.34 -12.55
C GLU A 67 -11.75 5.55 -11.69
N LEU A 68 -11.15 6.20 -10.69
CA LEU A 68 -10.02 5.66 -9.93
C LEU A 68 -10.46 4.79 -8.74
N ARG A 69 -11.61 5.09 -8.12
CA ARG A 69 -12.06 4.42 -6.89
C ARG A 69 -12.37 2.93 -7.10
N ASP A 70 -13.00 2.59 -8.21
CA ASP A 70 -13.41 1.20 -8.49
C ASP A 70 -12.26 0.35 -9.01
N VAL A 71 -11.25 1.02 -9.58
CA VAL A 71 -10.08 0.39 -10.19
C VAL A 71 -8.99 0.12 -9.16
N ILE A 72 -8.79 1.02 -8.20
CA ILE A 72 -7.74 0.90 -7.18
C ILE A 72 -8.27 0.06 -6.01
N THR A 73 -8.07 -1.26 -6.16
CA THR A 73 -8.44 -2.27 -5.17
C THR A 73 -7.21 -2.83 -4.46
N PRO A 74 -7.35 -3.43 -3.25
CA PRO A 74 -6.23 -4.08 -2.58
C PRO A 74 -5.56 -5.15 -3.45
N THR A 75 -6.33 -5.87 -4.27
CA THR A 75 -5.80 -6.86 -5.22
C THR A 75 -4.91 -6.23 -6.29
N ALA A 76 -5.33 -5.12 -6.88
CA ALA A 76 -4.51 -4.39 -7.85
C ALA A 76 -3.21 -3.86 -7.22
N VAL A 77 -3.32 -3.36 -5.98
CA VAL A 77 -2.16 -2.89 -5.21
C VAL A 77 -1.21 -4.04 -4.88
N LEU A 78 -1.72 -5.23 -4.54
CA LEU A 78 -0.90 -6.41 -4.29
C LEU A 78 -0.11 -6.84 -5.53
N GLN A 79 -0.69 -6.73 -6.72
CA GLN A 79 -0.01 -6.99 -8.00
C GLN A 79 1.06 -5.93 -8.29
N LEU A 80 0.73 -4.65 -8.03
CA LEU A 80 1.69 -3.54 -8.16
C LEU A 80 2.88 -3.72 -7.22
N MET A 81 2.63 -4.10 -5.97
CA MET A 81 3.66 -4.42 -4.98
C MET A 81 4.56 -5.58 -5.44
N GLU A 82 3.98 -6.66 -5.94
CA GLU A 82 4.76 -7.78 -6.52
C GLU A 82 5.67 -7.34 -7.66
N LYS A 83 5.18 -6.45 -8.52
CA LYS A 83 5.93 -5.98 -9.69
C LYS A 83 7.15 -5.14 -9.29
N TYR A 84 7.00 -4.23 -8.33
CA TYR A 84 8.03 -3.23 -8.00
C TYR A 84 8.81 -3.52 -6.72
N TYR A 85 8.32 -4.44 -5.89
CA TYR A 85 8.94 -4.79 -4.64
C TYR A 85 9.00 -6.32 -4.53
N ASP A 86 10.15 -6.90 -4.89
CA ASP A 86 10.34 -8.33 -4.82
C ASP A 86 10.25 -8.80 -3.36
N THR A 87 9.11 -9.36 -2.95
CA THR A 87 8.92 -9.81 -1.56
C THR A 87 9.54 -11.19 -1.29
N ARG A 88 10.07 -11.87 -2.32
CA ARG A 88 10.57 -13.25 -2.20
C ARG A 88 11.75 -13.36 -1.24
N HIS A 89 12.62 -12.34 -1.20
CA HIS A 89 13.76 -12.29 -0.29
C HIS A 89 13.37 -12.08 1.18
N LEU A 90 12.12 -11.70 1.46
CA LEU A 90 11.59 -11.47 2.81
C LEU A 90 10.64 -12.58 3.28
N GLN A 91 10.44 -13.62 2.47
CA GLN A 91 9.59 -14.77 2.85
C GLN A 91 10.17 -15.58 4.01
N SER A 92 11.50 -15.61 4.13
CA SER A 92 12.21 -16.29 5.21
C SER A 92 12.52 -15.39 6.40
N TRP A 93 12.13 -14.12 6.37
CA TRP A 93 12.33 -13.23 7.52
C TRP A 93 11.43 -13.70 8.67
N PRO A 94 12.01 -14.07 9.82
CA PRO A 94 11.21 -14.40 10.97
C PRO A 94 10.36 -13.17 11.32
N LEU A 95 9.12 -13.42 11.74
CA LEU A 95 8.27 -12.39 12.29
C LEU A 95 8.90 -11.88 13.58
N LEU A 96 9.82 -10.93 13.47
CA LEU A 96 10.30 -10.13 14.59
C LEU A 96 9.22 -9.11 14.94
N TYR A 97 8.04 -9.60 15.32
CA TYR A 97 7.04 -8.78 15.97
C TYR A 97 7.13 -9.08 17.46
N VAL A 98 7.60 -8.09 18.21
CA VAL A 98 7.21 -7.97 19.61
C VAL A 98 5.71 -7.64 19.57
N PRO A 99 4.82 -8.44 20.16
CA PRO A 99 3.39 -8.11 20.20
C PRO A 99 3.20 -6.77 20.90
N ALA A 100 3.16 -5.69 20.14
CA ALA A 100 2.66 -4.41 20.59
C ALA A 100 1.14 -4.48 20.46
N GLN A 101 0.49 -4.72 21.58
CA GLN A 101 -0.96 -4.62 21.69
C GLN A 101 -1.31 -3.14 21.58
N VAL A 102 -1.69 -2.70 20.38
CA VAL A 102 -2.12 -1.32 20.14
C VAL A 102 -3.58 -1.21 20.56
N ASN A 103 -3.83 -0.44 21.62
CA ASN A 103 -5.17 -0.16 22.12
C ASN A 103 -5.68 1.15 21.50
N VAL A 104 -7.00 1.36 21.55
CA VAL A 104 -7.66 2.61 21.09
C VAL A 104 -6.98 3.84 21.69
N ARG A 105 -6.60 3.77 22.98
CA ARG A 105 -5.87 4.82 23.69
C ARG A 105 -4.53 5.19 23.06
N ASP A 106 -3.81 4.24 22.48
CA ASP A 106 -2.51 4.49 21.84
C ASP A 106 -2.69 5.26 20.53
N VAL A 107 -3.80 5.01 19.84
CA VAL A 107 -4.21 5.73 18.63
C VAL A 107 -4.65 7.15 18.98
N ASP A 108 -5.48 7.31 20.01
CA ASP A 108 -5.96 8.61 20.48
C ASP A 108 -4.77 9.51 20.88
N MET A 109 -3.82 8.99 21.65
CA MET A 109 -2.60 9.73 22.03
C MET A 109 -1.75 10.14 20.81
N LEU A 110 -1.69 9.32 19.77
CA LEU A 110 -0.94 9.64 18.55
C LEU A 110 -1.63 10.74 17.74
N ILE A 111 -2.96 10.73 17.68
CA ILE A 111 -3.76 11.76 17.02
C ILE A 111 -3.62 13.08 17.79
N GLU A 112 -3.82 13.07 19.11
CA GLU A 112 -3.67 14.25 19.97
C GLU A 112 -2.26 14.86 19.86
N LYS A 113 -1.22 14.02 19.81
CA LYS A 113 0.17 14.49 19.64
C LYS A 113 0.40 15.14 18.28
N HIS A 114 -0.24 14.66 17.22
CA HIS A 114 -0.09 15.23 15.88
C HIS A 114 -0.94 16.49 15.67
N GLU A 115 -2.10 16.59 16.32
CA GLU A 115 -2.99 17.75 16.26
C GLU A 115 -2.57 18.87 17.23
N GLY A 116 -1.93 18.52 18.35
CA GLY A 116 -1.39 19.46 19.35
C GLY A 116 -0.07 20.14 18.96
N LEU A 117 0.53 19.79 17.82
CA LEU A 117 1.78 20.40 17.31
C LEU A 117 1.57 21.60 16.38
N SER A 118 0.34 22.13 16.27
CA SER A 118 0.06 23.31 15.43
C SER A 118 -0.04 24.66 16.17
N THR A 119 0.35 24.74 17.44
CA THR A 119 0.51 26.03 18.14
C THR A 119 1.76 26.04 19.02
N GLY A 120 2.85 26.53 18.44
CA GLY A 120 4.14 26.77 19.09
C GLY A 120 5.09 27.43 18.11
#